data_AF-A0A7K6ZQS8-F1
#
_entry.id   AF-A0A7K6ZQS8-F1
#
_cell.length_a   1.000
_cell.length_b   1.000
_cell.length_c   1.000
_cell.angle_alpha   90.00
_cell.angle_beta   90.00
_cell.angle_gamma   90.00
#
_symmetry.space_group_name_H-M   'P 1'
#
loop_
_entity.id
_entity.type
_entity.pdbx_description
1 polymer ?
#
loop_
_entity_poly.entity_id
_entity_poly.type
_entity_poly.pdbx_seq_one_letter_code
_entity_poly.pdbx_strand_id
1 'polypeptide(L)'
;DDPSLERHFKGHRDAVTSVDFSLNKKQLASGSMDSCLMIWSMRPQMRAYRFMGHKDAVMCVQFSPSGHLVASGSRDKTVRLWVPSVKGESTVFKAHTGTVRSVHFSSDGQSLVTASDDKTIKVWTVHRQKFLFSLSQHINWVRCAKFSPDGRLIVSASDDKTVKLWDKTSRECIHSFCEHGGFVNHVDFHPSGTCIAAAGTDNTVKVWDIRMNRLLQHYQGNAVVNSLSFHPSGNYLVTASNDSTLKILDLLEGRLLYTLHGHQGPATCVAFSRTGDFFASGGSDEQVMVWKTNFDAADYGDVLKTQKSGTSVEGTHHSQPSEMECGVHLKKTKPQDPGRNHHHQQEEETIANTLEHIVGQLDVLTQTVSILEQRLTLTEDKLKECLENQQKIIQNKVN
;
A
#
# COMPACT_ATOMS: atom_id res chain seq x y z
N ASP A 1 7.02 0.79 18.50
CA ASP A 1 8.29 0.91 17.77
C ASP A 1 8.03 1.42 16.37
N ASP A 2 9.02 2.07 15.77
CA ASP A 2 8.89 2.54 14.39
C ASP A 2 9.44 1.47 13.43
N PRO A 3 8.95 1.42 12.17
CA PRO A 3 9.56 0.56 11.16
C PRO A 3 11.04 0.90 11.01
N SER A 4 11.90 -0.11 11.12
CA SER A 4 13.35 0.07 11.18
C SER A 4 14.04 -0.74 10.08
N LEU A 5 15.12 -0.18 9.53
CA LEU A 5 15.95 -0.85 8.54
C LEU A 5 16.70 -2.01 9.22
N GLU A 6 16.40 -3.25 8.83
CA GLU A 6 17.08 -4.42 9.38
C GLU A 6 18.32 -4.75 8.55
N ARG A 7 18.19 -4.75 7.22
CA ARG A 7 19.25 -5.18 6.31
C ARG A 7 19.27 -4.38 5.03
N HIS A 8 20.44 -4.28 4.42
CA HIS A 8 20.62 -3.79 3.07
C HIS A 8 21.48 -4.78 2.27
N PHE A 9 21.11 -4.99 1.01
CA PHE A 9 21.79 -5.86 0.08
C PHE A 9 22.34 -5.04 -1.10
N LYS A 10 23.60 -5.29 -1.45
CA LYS A 10 24.27 -4.73 -2.61
C LYS A 10 24.82 -5.85 -3.48
N GLY A 11 24.65 -5.73 -4.79
CA GLY A 11 25.16 -6.73 -5.73
C GLY A 11 24.56 -6.66 -7.14
N HIS A 12 23.48 -5.89 -7.33
CA HIS A 12 23.04 -5.51 -8.67
C HIS A 12 24.02 -4.49 -9.25
N ARG A 13 24.05 -4.38 -10.57
CA ARG A 13 24.91 -3.42 -11.30
C ARG A 13 24.14 -2.25 -11.90
N ASP A 14 22.84 -2.22 -11.65
CA ASP A 14 21.91 -1.22 -12.16
C ASP A 14 20.65 -1.23 -11.27
N ALA A 15 19.76 -0.28 -11.50
CA ALA A 15 18.54 -0.06 -10.73
C ALA A 15 17.74 -1.35 -10.50
N VAL A 16 17.34 -1.57 -9.25
CA VAL A 16 16.41 -2.66 -8.90
C VAL A 16 15.04 -2.26 -9.43
N THR A 17 14.31 -3.17 -10.07
CA THR A 17 13.01 -2.88 -10.68
C THR A 17 11.85 -3.50 -9.92
N SER A 18 12.11 -4.61 -9.22
CA SER A 18 11.08 -5.38 -8.53
C SER A 18 11.71 -6.23 -7.44
N VAL A 19 10.95 -6.43 -6.36
CA VAL A 19 11.31 -7.26 -5.22
C VAL A 19 10.10 -8.10 -4.80
N ASP A 20 10.34 -9.32 -4.32
CA ASP A 20 9.29 -10.15 -3.73
C ASP A 20 9.84 -11.13 -2.69
N PHE A 21 9.05 -11.45 -1.68
CA PHE A 21 9.41 -12.37 -0.61
C PHE A 21 8.94 -13.79 -0.89
N SER A 22 9.79 -14.75 -0.54
CA SER A 22 9.36 -16.14 -0.40
C SER A 22 8.43 -16.33 0.80
N LEU A 23 7.53 -17.32 0.71
CA LEU A 23 6.58 -17.65 1.77
C LEU A 23 7.27 -17.94 3.12
N ASN A 24 8.44 -18.59 3.09
CA ASN A 24 9.14 -19.03 4.29
C ASN A 24 10.04 -17.96 4.93
N LYS A 25 10.03 -16.71 4.42
CA LYS A 25 10.90 -15.59 4.85
C LYS A 25 12.40 -15.83 4.69
N LYS A 26 12.82 -16.99 4.18
CA LYS A 26 14.25 -17.33 4.07
C LYS A 26 14.89 -16.71 2.83
N GLN A 27 14.08 -16.37 1.84
CA GLN A 27 14.54 -15.86 0.57
C GLN A 27 13.81 -14.58 0.16
N LEU A 28 14.55 -13.66 -0.43
CA LEU A 28 14.06 -12.46 -1.11
C LEU A 28 14.55 -12.52 -2.55
N ALA A 29 13.68 -12.26 -3.52
CA ALA A 29 14.05 -12.17 -4.92
C ALA A 29 14.05 -10.71 -5.34
N SER A 30 15.03 -10.34 -6.16
CA SER A 30 15.11 -9.02 -6.79
C SER A 30 15.42 -9.15 -8.28
N GLY A 31 14.72 -8.35 -9.07
CA GLY A 31 15.00 -8.13 -10.49
C GLY A 31 15.65 -6.75 -10.68
N SER A 32 16.52 -6.63 -11.68
CA SER A 32 17.21 -5.37 -11.98
C SER A 32 17.30 -5.12 -13.49
N MET A 33 17.56 -3.85 -13.82
CA MET A 33 17.92 -3.40 -15.14
C MET A 33 19.20 -4.06 -15.67
N ASP A 34 20.03 -4.63 -14.80
CA ASP A 34 21.25 -5.39 -15.15
C ASP A 34 21.01 -6.75 -15.84
N SER A 35 19.75 -7.04 -16.24
CA SER A 35 19.27 -8.29 -16.84
C SER A 35 19.38 -9.54 -15.95
N CYS A 36 19.76 -9.37 -14.67
CA CYS A 36 19.92 -10.45 -13.72
C CYS A 36 18.75 -10.50 -12.73
N LEU A 37 18.48 -11.72 -12.26
CA LEU A 37 17.64 -11.96 -11.10
C LEU A 37 18.54 -12.44 -9.97
N MET A 38 18.37 -11.89 -8.77
CA MET A 38 19.09 -12.35 -7.59
C MET A 38 18.13 -12.89 -6.54
N ILE A 39 18.52 -14.00 -5.91
CA ILE A 39 17.83 -14.53 -4.72
C ILE A 39 18.78 -14.43 -3.53
N TRP A 40 18.36 -13.63 -2.55
CA TRP A 40 19.08 -13.36 -1.32
C TRP A 40 18.59 -14.31 -0.23
N SER A 41 19.51 -14.98 0.45
CA SER A 41 19.20 -15.73 1.66
C SER A 41 19.20 -14.83 2.88
N MET A 42 18.08 -14.80 3.61
CA MET A 42 17.91 -14.10 4.89
C MET A 42 18.52 -14.86 6.08
N ARG A 43 19.20 -15.99 5.84
CA ARG A 43 19.98 -16.67 6.90
C ARG A 43 21.22 -15.84 7.29
N PRO A 44 21.78 -16.04 8.49
CA PRO A 44 22.95 -15.30 8.98
C PRO A 44 24.15 -15.33 8.01
N GLN A 45 24.32 -16.44 7.31
CA GLN A 45 25.29 -16.55 6.22
C GLN A 45 24.65 -16.06 4.92
N MET A 46 24.68 -14.74 4.73
CA MET A 46 24.11 -14.02 3.59
C MET A 46 24.78 -14.50 2.30
N ARG A 47 24.07 -15.34 1.54
CA ARG A 47 24.45 -15.75 0.19
C ARG A 47 23.42 -15.23 -0.78
N ALA A 48 23.90 -14.69 -1.89
CA ALA A 48 23.09 -14.30 -3.02
C ALA A 48 23.36 -15.25 -4.17
N TYR A 49 22.30 -15.79 -4.77
CA TYR A 49 22.40 -16.54 -6.02
C TYR A 49 22.04 -15.61 -7.17
N ARG A 50 22.95 -15.49 -8.14
CA ARG A 50 22.72 -14.71 -9.35
C ARG A 50 22.27 -15.63 -10.48
N PHE A 51 21.10 -15.34 -11.03
CA PHE A 51 20.52 -16.05 -12.16
C PHE A 51 20.61 -15.19 -13.41
N MET A 52 21.30 -15.72 -14.41
CA MET A 52 21.48 -15.09 -15.72
C MET A 52 20.70 -15.88 -16.76
N GLY A 53 19.97 -15.18 -17.63
CA GLY A 53 19.26 -15.83 -18.73
C GLY A 53 18.41 -14.89 -19.56
N HIS A 54 17.82 -13.85 -18.95
CA HIS A 54 17.18 -12.80 -19.72
C HIS A 54 18.20 -12.07 -20.59
N LYS A 55 17.77 -11.64 -21.78
CA LYS A 55 18.64 -10.93 -22.73
C LYS A 55 18.66 -9.42 -22.52
N ASP A 56 17.77 -8.93 -21.66
CA ASP A 56 17.52 -7.52 -21.41
C ASP A 56 16.99 -7.36 -19.97
N ALA A 57 16.78 -6.12 -19.52
CA ALA A 57 16.35 -5.75 -18.18
C ALA A 57 15.19 -6.62 -17.65
N VAL A 58 15.32 -7.09 -16.41
CA VAL A 58 14.24 -7.77 -15.70
C VAL A 58 13.35 -6.69 -15.10
N MET A 59 12.07 -6.67 -15.45
CA MET A 59 11.13 -5.63 -15.03
C MET A 59 10.33 -6.03 -13.79
N CYS A 60 10.10 -7.32 -13.60
CA CYS A 60 9.30 -7.83 -12.50
C CYS A 60 9.78 -9.21 -12.06
N VAL A 61 9.60 -9.49 -10.76
CA VAL A 61 9.85 -10.79 -10.16
C VAL A 61 8.74 -11.13 -9.17
N GLN A 62 8.35 -12.41 -9.11
CA GLN A 62 7.44 -12.89 -8.07
C GLN A 62 7.68 -14.35 -7.73
N PHE A 63 7.62 -14.71 -6.45
CA PHE A 63 7.53 -16.08 -5.99
C PHE A 63 6.13 -16.66 -6.24
N SER A 64 6.09 -17.94 -6.56
CA SER A 64 4.84 -18.71 -6.49
C SER A 64 4.34 -18.77 -5.05
N PRO A 65 3.02 -18.88 -4.81
CA PRO A 65 2.47 -19.05 -3.47
C PRO A 65 3.07 -20.25 -2.71
N SER A 66 3.46 -21.31 -3.43
CA SER A 66 4.15 -22.47 -2.88
C SER A 66 5.64 -22.23 -2.56
N GLY A 67 6.25 -21.18 -3.11
CA GLY A 67 7.68 -20.88 -2.98
C GLY A 67 8.61 -21.76 -3.82
N HIS A 68 8.09 -22.70 -4.60
CA HIS A 68 8.90 -23.61 -5.42
C HIS A 68 9.33 -23.01 -6.77
N LEU A 69 8.69 -21.94 -7.21
CA LEU A 69 8.99 -21.28 -8.47
C LEU A 69 9.13 -19.78 -8.24
N VAL A 70 9.92 -19.14 -9.09
CA VAL A 70 10.00 -17.68 -9.23
C VAL A 70 9.69 -17.35 -10.68
N ALA A 71 8.73 -16.47 -10.94
CA ALA A 71 8.49 -15.91 -12.26
C ALA A 71 9.25 -14.61 -12.43
N SER A 72 9.80 -14.37 -13.61
CA SER A 72 10.34 -13.08 -14.00
C SER A 72 9.87 -12.67 -15.39
N GLY A 73 9.52 -11.40 -15.53
CA GLY A 73 9.21 -10.77 -16.82
C GLY A 73 10.30 -9.78 -17.20
N SER A 74 10.65 -9.74 -18.48
CA SER A 74 11.75 -8.92 -18.99
C SER A 74 11.35 -8.08 -20.19
N ARG A 75 12.16 -7.04 -20.44
CA ARG A 75 12.16 -6.24 -21.66
C ARG A 75 12.44 -7.07 -22.92
N ASP A 76 13.06 -8.24 -22.77
CA ASP A 76 13.30 -9.21 -23.86
C ASP A 76 12.03 -9.91 -24.39
N LYS A 77 10.84 -9.54 -23.86
CA LYS A 77 9.51 -10.02 -24.27
C LYS A 77 9.19 -11.45 -23.81
N THR A 78 10.06 -12.03 -22.99
CA THR A 78 9.91 -13.38 -22.46
C THR A 78 9.54 -13.36 -20.98
N VAL A 79 8.92 -14.45 -20.55
CA VAL A 79 8.76 -14.78 -19.14
C VAL A 79 9.58 -16.03 -18.86
N ARG A 80 10.29 -16.02 -17.74
CA ARG A 80 11.04 -17.17 -17.25
C ARG A 80 10.47 -17.64 -15.92
N LEU A 81 10.38 -18.96 -15.76
CA LEU A 81 10.10 -19.60 -14.49
C LEU A 81 11.39 -20.25 -14.00
N TRP A 82 11.83 -19.85 -12.82
CA TRP A 82 13.06 -20.31 -12.18
C TRP A 82 12.72 -21.25 -11.03
N VAL A 83 13.52 -22.29 -10.87
CA VAL A 83 13.54 -23.07 -9.64
C VAL A 83 14.57 -22.41 -8.70
N PRO A 84 14.18 -21.95 -7.49
CA PRO A 84 15.05 -21.21 -6.57
C PRO A 84 16.05 -22.16 -5.88
N SER A 85 16.94 -22.72 -6.69
CA SER A 85 18.01 -23.66 -6.32
C SER A 85 19.35 -23.11 -6.75
N VAL A 86 20.45 -23.65 -6.21
CA VAL A 86 21.82 -23.24 -6.55
C VAL A 86 22.10 -23.34 -8.05
N LYS A 87 21.47 -24.30 -8.74
CA LYS A 87 21.65 -24.52 -10.19
C LYS A 87 20.95 -23.48 -11.05
N GLY A 88 19.86 -22.87 -10.57
CA GLY A 88 19.15 -21.85 -11.32
C GLY A 88 18.48 -22.31 -12.60
N GLU A 89 17.98 -23.55 -12.60
CA GLU A 89 17.25 -24.07 -13.75
C GLU A 89 16.04 -23.19 -14.05
N SER A 90 15.88 -22.85 -15.33
CA SER A 90 14.82 -21.97 -15.79
C SER A 90 14.19 -22.48 -17.06
N THR A 91 12.88 -22.31 -17.16
CA THR A 91 12.13 -22.53 -18.40
C THR A 91 11.68 -21.18 -18.93
N VAL A 92 11.88 -20.96 -20.23
CA VAL A 92 11.54 -19.70 -20.90
C VAL A 92 10.41 -19.92 -21.90
N PHE A 93 9.46 -18.99 -21.94
CA PHE A 93 8.48 -18.94 -22.99
C PHE A 93 8.28 -17.50 -23.47
N LYS A 94 8.00 -17.36 -24.78
CA LYS A 94 7.72 -16.06 -25.39
C LYS A 94 6.29 -15.66 -25.06
N ALA A 95 6.14 -14.76 -24.10
CA ALA A 95 4.83 -14.37 -23.60
C ALA A 95 4.16 -13.32 -24.51
N HIS A 96 4.92 -12.31 -24.92
CA HIS A 96 4.38 -11.09 -25.52
C HIS A 96 5.19 -10.64 -26.76
N THR A 97 4.66 -9.65 -27.50
CA THR A 97 5.37 -9.00 -28.62
C THR A 97 6.10 -7.72 -28.18
N GLY A 98 5.71 -7.18 -27.03
CA GLY A 98 6.33 -6.07 -26.30
C GLY A 98 6.98 -6.49 -24.98
N THR A 99 7.48 -5.51 -24.24
CA THR A 99 8.18 -5.73 -22.96
C THR A 99 7.21 -6.26 -21.91
N VAL A 100 7.59 -7.30 -21.16
CA VAL A 100 6.75 -7.81 -20.06
C VAL A 100 7.05 -7.00 -18.81
N ARG A 101 6.07 -6.20 -18.36
CA ARG A 101 6.23 -5.28 -17.23
C ARG A 101 5.84 -5.88 -15.89
N SER A 102 4.88 -6.79 -15.86
CA SER A 102 4.41 -7.42 -14.63
C SER A 102 4.09 -8.90 -14.86
N VAL A 103 4.38 -9.70 -13.83
CA VAL A 103 3.97 -11.09 -13.70
C VAL A 103 3.25 -11.25 -12.36
N HIS A 104 2.17 -12.02 -12.34
CA HIS A 104 1.50 -12.34 -11.09
C HIS A 104 0.92 -13.76 -11.07
N PHE A 105 1.24 -14.53 -10.04
CA PHE A 105 0.64 -15.85 -9.80
C PHE A 105 -0.76 -15.71 -9.22
N SER A 106 -1.66 -16.62 -9.57
CA SER A 106 -2.91 -16.80 -8.82
C SER A 106 -2.62 -17.40 -7.44
N SER A 107 -3.54 -17.23 -6.49
CA SER A 107 -3.40 -17.73 -5.11
C SER A 107 -3.24 -19.26 -5.03
N ASP A 108 -3.85 -20.00 -5.96
CA ASP A 108 -3.67 -21.45 -6.13
C ASP A 108 -2.33 -21.86 -6.77
N GLY A 109 -1.55 -20.90 -7.29
CA GLY A 109 -0.29 -21.12 -8.01
C GLY A 109 -0.42 -21.82 -9.38
N GLN A 110 -1.63 -22.05 -9.87
CA GLN A 110 -1.86 -22.79 -11.12
C GLN A 110 -1.86 -21.88 -12.36
N SER A 111 -2.23 -20.61 -12.19
CA SER A 111 -2.31 -19.62 -13.25
C SER A 111 -1.27 -18.51 -13.05
N LEU A 112 -0.83 -17.91 -14.16
CA LEU A 112 0.04 -16.75 -14.19
C LEU A 112 -0.57 -15.69 -15.10
N VAL A 113 -0.67 -14.45 -14.64
CA VAL A 113 -1.06 -13.31 -15.46
C VAL A 113 0.17 -12.47 -15.79
N THR A 114 0.25 -12.00 -17.03
CA THR A 114 1.37 -11.22 -17.55
C THR A 114 0.83 -9.95 -18.23
N ALA A 115 1.48 -8.81 -17.97
CA ALA A 115 1.14 -7.50 -18.56
C ALA A 115 2.29 -6.96 -19.40
N SER A 116 1.97 -6.26 -20.49
CA SER A 116 2.95 -5.90 -21.51
C SER A 116 2.68 -4.59 -22.25
N ASP A 117 3.74 -4.07 -22.89
CA ASP A 117 3.71 -2.95 -23.83
C ASP A 117 3.00 -3.27 -25.14
N ASP A 118 2.69 -4.54 -25.40
CA ASP A 118 1.80 -4.90 -26.51
C ASP A 118 0.31 -4.59 -26.23
N LYS A 119 0.03 -3.90 -25.12
CA LYS A 119 -1.31 -3.45 -24.69
C LYS A 119 -2.23 -4.59 -24.27
N THR A 120 -1.70 -5.80 -24.14
CA THR A 120 -2.46 -6.99 -23.76
C THR A 120 -2.06 -7.50 -22.39
N ILE A 121 -3.04 -8.13 -21.75
CA ILE A 121 -2.84 -8.97 -20.57
C ILE A 121 -3.03 -10.41 -21.03
N LYS A 122 -2.10 -11.30 -20.68
CA LYS A 122 -2.21 -12.72 -21.04
C LYS A 122 -2.24 -13.59 -19.79
N VAL A 123 -3.04 -14.65 -19.84
CA VAL A 123 -3.15 -15.63 -18.75
C VAL A 123 -2.61 -16.97 -19.23
N TRP A 124 -1.83 -17.62 -18.36
CA TRP A 124 -1.07 -18.83 -18.64
C TRP A 124 -1.31 -19.87 -17.56
N THR A 125 -1.19 -21.15 -17.91
CA THR A 125 -1.10 -22.25 -16.94
C THR A 125 0.36 -22.51 -16.58
N VAL A 126 0.68 -22.59 -15.29
CA VAL A 126 2.05 -22.76 -14.80
C VAL A 126 2.60 -24.17 -15.09
N HIS A 127 1.84 -25.23 -14.76
CA HIS A 127 2.33 -26.62 -14.86
C HIS A 127 2.68 -27.06 -16.29
N ARG A 128 2.01 -26.49 -17.31
CA ARG A 128 2.22 -26.83 -18.72
C ARG A 128 2.77 -25.67 -19.56
N GLN A 129 2.95 -24.49 -18.95
CA GLN A 129 3.41 -23.26 -19.62
C GLN A 129 2.59 -22.92 -20.87
N LYS A 130 1.28 -23.21 -20.80
CA LYS A 130 0.35 -23.03 -21.92
C LYS A 130 -0.36 -21.70 -21.81
N PHE A 131 -0.48 -21.02 -22.94
CA PHE A 131 -1.36 -19.87 -23.10
C PHE A 131 -2.82 -20.29 -22.94
N LEU A 132 -3.59 -19.53 -22.17
CA LEU A 132 -5.03 -19.74 -22.01
C LEU A 132 -5.83 -18.73 -22.83
N PHE A 133 -5.70 -17.44 -22.52
CA PHE A 133 -6.41 -16.37 -23.20
C PHE A 133 -5.71 -15.01 -23.01
N SER A 134 -6.14 -14.01 -23.77
CA SER A 134 -5.68 -12.63 -23.69
C SER A 134 -6.83 -11.65 -23.51
N LEU A 135 -6.59 -10.59 -22.75
CA LEU A 135 -7.51 -9.47 -22.53
C LEU A 135 -6.90 -8.22 -23.20
N SER A 136 -7.62 -7.63 -24.14
CA SER A 136 -7.07 -6.63 -25.08
C SER A 136 -7.98 -5.42 -25.30
N GLN A 137 -8.30 -4.70 -24.23
CA GLN A 137 -9.12 -3.47 -24.28
C GLN A 137 -8.36 -2.21 -23.87
N HIS A 138 -7.13 -2.35 -23.36
CA HIS A 138 -6.27 -1.20 -23.11
C HIS A 138 -5.78 -0.61 -24.44
N ILE A 139 -5.79 0.72 -24.53
CA ILE A 139 -5.38 1.43 -25.74
C ILE A 139 -3.88 1.76 -25.76
N ASN A 140 -3.23 1.62 -24.60
CA ASN A 140 -1.80 1.87 -24.39
C ASN A 140 -1.15 0.75 -23.54
N TRP A 141 0.13 0.92 -23.21
CA TRP A 141 0.94 -0.06 -22.50
C TRP A 141 0.36 -0.44 -21.14
N VAL A 142 0.29 -1.75 -20.86
CA VAL A 142 -0.17 -2.26 -19.57
C VAL A 142 1.03 -2.43 -18.64
N ARG A 143 1.07 -1.65 -17.56
CA ARG A 143 2.20 -1.64 -16.62
C ARG A 143 2.12 -2.72 -15.57
N CYS A 144 0.94 -2.96 -15.04
CA CYS A 144 0.74 -3.94 -13.98
C CYS A 144 -0.56 -4.71 -14.21
N ALA A 145 -0.55 -6.01 -13.89
CA ALA A 145 -1.75 -6.80 -13.78
C ALA A 145 -1.60 -7.78 -12.61
N LYS A 146 -2.67 -7.94 -11.83
CA LYS A 146 -2.71 -8.78 -10.62
C LYS A 146 -4.00 -9.60 -10.59
N PHE A 147 -3.92 -10.78 -9.99
CA PHE A 147 -5.10 -11.58 -9.64
C PHE A 147 -5.69 -11.11 -8.33
N SER A 148 -7.00 -11.20 -8.19
CA SER A 148 -7.65 -11.10 -6.89
C SER A 148 -7.25 -12.27 -5.97
N PRO A 149 -7.38 -12.12 -4.64
CA PRO A 149 -7.08 -13.19 -3.69
C PRO A 149 -7.87 -14.47 -3.93
N ASP A 150 -9.12 -14.36 -4.40
CA ASP A 150 -9.98 -15.49 -4.77
C ASP A 150 -9.70 -16.06 -6.18
N GLY A 151 -8.83 -15.41 -6.96
CA GLY A 151 -8.43 -15.80 -8.30
C GLY A 151 -9.51 -15.63 -9.39
N ARG A 152 -10.65 -15.01 -9.07
CA ARG A 152 -11.77 -14.82 -10.00
C ARG A 152 -11.61 -13.58 -10.86
N LEU A 153 -11.03 -12.53 -10.30
CA LEU A 153 -10.87 -11.23 -10.94
C LEU A 153 -9.40 -10.98 -11.30
N ILE A 154 -9.21 -10.14 -12.30
CA ILE A 154 -7.91 -9.57 -12.66
C ILE A 154 -8.08 -8.05 -12.65
N VAL A 155 -7.11 -7.34 -12.09
CA VAL A 155 -7.03 -5.89 -12.20
C VAL A 155 -5.80 -5.54 -13.01
N SER A 156 -5.89 -4.49 -13.82
CA SER A 156 -4.77 -3.99 -14.63
C SER A 156 -4.67 -2.48 -14.62
N ALA A 157 -3.43 -2.01 -14.68
CA ALA A 157 -3.05 -0.60 -14.74
C ALA A 157 -2.30 -0.30 -16.04
N SER A 158 -2.58 0.85 -16.65
CA SER A 158 -2.12 1.17 -18.00
C SER A 158 -1.73 2.64 -18.18
N ASP A 159 -0.94 2.90 -19.21
CA ASP A 159 -0.60 4.24 -19.73
C ASP A 159 -1.77 4.96 -20.39
N ASP A 160 -2.91 4.29 -20.57
CA ASP A 160 -4.16 4.94 -20.97
C ASP A 160 -4.86 5.66 -19.81
N LYS A 161 -4.20 5.75 -18.65
CA LYS A 161 -4.70 6.39 -17.42
C LYS A 161 -5.90 5.67 -16.79
N THR A 162 -6.18 4.44 -17.23
CA THR A 162 -7.27 3.64 -16.69
C THR A 162 -6.77 2.48 -15.86
N VAL A 163 -7.56 2.15 -14.84
CA VAL A 163 -7.49 0.86 -14.15
C VAL A 163 -8.70 0.04 -14.59
N LYS A 164 -8.47 -1.15 -15.13
CA LYS A 164 -9.55 -2.03 -15.60
C LYS A 164 -9.67 -3.25 -14.70
N LEU A 165 -10.90 -3.63 -14.42
CA LEU A 165 -11.26 -4.85 -13.71
C LEU A 165 -11.87 -5.84 -14.68
N TRP A 166 -11.39 -7.08 -14.65
CA TRP A 166 -11.75 -8.13 -15.57
C TRP A 166 -12.26 -9.35 -14.82
N ASP A 167 -13.27 -10.01 -15.36
CA ASP A 167 -13.66 -11.33 -14.91
C ASP A 167 -12.85 -12.38 -15.68
N LYS A 168 -12.19 -13.28 -14.95
CA LYS A 168 -11.44 -14.41 -15.53
C LYS A 168 -12.36 -15.36 -16.30
N THR A 169 -13.62 -15.51 -15.87
CA THR A 169 -14.56 -16.50 -16.42
C THR A 169 -15.20 -16.00 -17.71
N SER A 170 -15.81 -14.82 -17.68
CA SER A 170 -16.39 -14.22 -18.90
C SER A 170 -15.30 -13.75 -19.88
N ARG A 171 -14.11 -13.37 -19.37
CA ARG A 171 -13.00 -12.73 -20.10
C ARG A 171 -13.34 -11.33 -20.60
N GLU A 172 -14.27 -10.67 -19.93
CA GLU A 172 -14.72 -9.32 -20.25
C GLU A 172 -14.26 -8.32 -19.18
N CYS A 173 -14.15 -7.04 -19.58
CA CYS A 173 -13.92 -5.95 -18.67
C CYS A 173 -15.22 -5.60 -17.96
N ILE A 174 -15.28 -5.84 -16.65
CA ILE A 174 -16.42 -5.51 -15.80
C ILE A 174 -16.51 -3.99 -15.63
N HIS A 175 -15.37 -3.35 -15.33
CA HIS A 175 -15.35 -1.93 -15.00
C HIS A 175 -14.02 -1.27 -15.39
N SER A 176 -14.08 0.03 -15.66
CA SER A 176 -12.93 0.86 -16.04
C SER A 176 -12.93 2.14 -15.22
N PHE A 177 -11.97 2.26 -14.30
CA PHE A 177 -11.76 3.45 -13.49
C PHE A 177 -10.88 4.44 -14.28
N CYS A 178 -11.42 5.63 -14.55
CA CYS A 178 -10.76 6.67 -15.38
C CYS A 178 -10.37 7.92 -14.58
N GLU A 179 -10.32 7.80 -13.25
CA GLU A 179 -10.14 8.92 -12.33
C GLU A 179 -8.69 9.46 -12.29
N HIS A 180 -7.70 8.76 -12.84
CA HIS A 180 -6.31 9.19 -12.79
C HIS A 180 -5.99 10.25 -13.85
N GLY A 181 -5.28 11.30 -13.45
CA GLY A 181 -4.83 12.37 -14.36
C GLY A 181 -3.60 11.97 -15.18
N GLY A 182 -2.83 11.00 -14.67
CA GLY A 182 -1.58 10.49 -15.24
C GLY A 182 -1.61 8.99 -15.53
N PHE A 183 -0.46 8.45 -15.89
CA PHE A 183 -0.28 7.02 -16.15
C PHE A 183 -0.36 6.23 -14.86
N VAL A 184 -0.92 5.03 -14.91
CA VAL A 184 -1.01 4.16 -13.72
C VAL A 184 0.12 3.15 -13.74
N ASN A 185 1.05 3.27 -12.80
CA ASN A 185 2.27 2.45 -12.72
C ASN A 185 2.03 1.10 -12.07
N HIS A 186 1.28 1.09 -10.97
CA HIS A 186 1.05 -0.12 -10.20
C HIS A 186 -0.38 -0.20 -9.72
N VAL A 187 -0.83 -1.44 -9.51
CA VAL A 187 -2.13 -1.75 -8.94
C VAL A 187 -1.99 -3.01 -8.09
N ASP A 188 -2.77 -3.09 -7.03
CA ASP A 188 -2.83 -4.26 -6.16
C ASP A 188 -4.23 -4.43 -5.58
N PHE A 189 -4.54 -5.66 -5.18
CA PHE A 189 -5.77 -5.96 -4.47
C PHE A 189 -5.54 -5.90 -2.97
N HIS A 190 -6.52 -5.37 -2.25
CA HIS A 190 -6.58 -5.53 -0.81
C HIS A 190 -6.68 -7.02 -0.46
N PRO A 191 -6.05 -7.52 0.63
CA PRO A 191 -6.07 -8.95 0.99
C PRO A 191 -7.47 -9.57 1.15
N SER A 192 -8.47 -8.77 1.56
CA SER A 192 -9.87 -9.21 1.62
C SER A 192 -10.54 -9.40 0.25
N GLY A 193 -9.94 -8.86 -0.82
CA GLY A 193 -10.51 -8.84 -2.17
C GLY A 193 -11.65 -7.83 -2.38
N THR A 194 -11.92 -6.93 -1.43
CA THR A 194 -13.02 -5.95 -1.54
C THR A 194 -12.62 -4.64 -2.20
N CYS A 195 -11.34 -4.29 -2.12
CA CYS A 195 -10.81 -3.02 -2.60
C CYS A 195 -9.60 -3.22 -3.51
N ILE A 196 -9.33 -2.23 -4.34
CA ILE A 196 -8.11 -2.11 -5.15
C ILE A 196 -7.41 -0.79 -4.84
N ALA A 197 -6.10 -0.77 -4.85
CA ALA A 197 -5.32 0.47 -4.83
C ALA A 197 -4.51 0.59 -6.12
N ALA A 198 -4.39 1.81 -6.64
CA ALA A 198 -3.51 2.12 -7.75
C ALA A 198 -2.65 3.35 -7.49
N ALA A 199 -1.45 3.30 -8.05
CA ALA A 199 -0.43 4.34 -7.98
C ALA A 199 -0.23 4.96 -9.35
N GLY A 200 -0.29 6.29 -9.40
CA GLY A 200 -0.18 7.06 -10.64
C GLY A 200 1.08 7.94 -10.73
N THR A 201 1.35 8.40 -11.95
CA THR A 201 2.29 9.51 -12.24
C THR A 201 1.70 10.89 -11.97
N ASP A 202 0.44 10.96 -11.56
CA ASP A 202 -0.21 12.18 -11.07
C ASP A 202 0.12 12.45 -9.59
N ASN A 203 1.08 11.72 -9.04
CA ASN A 203 1.50 11.76 -7.63
C ASN A 203 0.39 11.32 -6.67
N THR A 204 -0.63 10.61 -7.16
CA THR A 204 -1.74 10.15 -6.33
C THR A 204 -1.73 8.64 -6.13
N VAL A 205 -2.24 8.23 -4.98
CA VAL A 205 -2.64 6.86 -4.70
C VAL A 205 -4.13 6.87 -4.42
N LYS A 206 -4.86 6.09 -5.22
CA LYS A 206 -6.32 5.99 -5.15
C LYS A 206 -6.72 4.58 -4.73
N VAL A 207 -7.69 4.49 -3.83
CA VAL A 207 -8.25 3.23 -3.36
C VAL A 207 -9.73 3.19 -3.69
N TRP A 208 -10.19 2.15 -4.38
CA TRP A 208 -11.59 1.97 -4.77
C TRP A 208 -12.19 0.73 -4.14
N ASP A 209 -13.49 0.80 -3.85
CA ASP A 209 -14.31 -0.37 -3.55
C ASP A 209 -14.75 -1.02 -4.86
N ILE A 210 -14.52 -2.32 -4.99
CA ILE A 210 -14.85 -3.10 -6.20
C ILE A 210 -16.36 -3.30 -6.35
N ARG A 211 -17.09 -3.49 -5.25
CA ARG A 211 -18.53 -3.77 -5.29
C ARG A 211 -19.33 -2.50 -5.58
N MET A 212 -18.91 -1.39 -4.98
CA MET A 212 -19.58 -0.10 -5.13
C MET A 212 -19.05 0.72 -6.32
N ASN A 213 -17.93 0.32 -6.92
CA ASN A 213 -17.22 1.04 -7.97
C ASN A 213 -16.97 2.53 -7.62
N ARG A 214 -16.66 2.80 -6.35
CA ARG A 214 -16.49 4.16 -5.83
C ARG A 214 -15.10 4.32 -5.24
N LEU A 215 -14.52 5.50 -5.46
CA LEU A 215 -13.31 5.93 -4.78
C LEU A 215 -13.59 6.03 -3.27
N LEU A 216 -12.83 5.28 -2.47
CA LEU A 216 -12.89 5.33 -1.01
C LEU A 216 -11.92 6.35 -0.46
N GLN A 217 -10.67 6.31 -0.95
CA GLN A 217 -9.59 7.13 -0.42
C GLN A 217 -8.73 7.68 -1.55
N HIS A 218 -8.24 8.89 -1.33
CA HIS A 218 -7.39 9.63 -2.23
C HIS A 218 -6.23 10.23 -1.44
N TYR A 219 -5.03 9.74 -1.71
CA TYR A 219 -3.80 10.21 -1.10
C TYR A 219 -3.00 10.98 -2.13
N GLN A 220 -2.75 12.26 -1.86
CA GLN A 220 -1.90 13.08 -2.71
C GLN A 220 -0.49 13.14 -2.12
N GLY A 221 0.49 12.74 -2.92
CA GLY A 221 1.90 12.80 -2.60
C GLY A 221 2.62 13.92 -3.36
N ASN A 222 3.91 14.06 -3.06
CA ASN A 222 4.76 15.09 -3.65
C ASN A 222 5.45 14.62 -4.94
N ALA A 223 5.40 13.33 -5.24
CA ALA A 223 6.10 12.73 -6.37
C ALA A 223 5.38 11.49 -6.91
N VAL A 224 5.80 11.09 -8.12
CA VAL A 224 5.29 9.91 -8.83
C VAL A 224 5.45 8.68 -7.96
N VAL A 225 4.39 7.87 -7.90
CA VAL A 225 4.41 6.60 -7.18
C VAL A 225 4.68 5.48 -8.19
N ASN A 226 5.77 4.75 -7.97
CA ASN A 226 6.25 3.71 -8.88
C ASN A 226 5.64 2.35 -8.56
N SER A 227 5.47 2.06 -7.26
CA SER A 227 5.00 0.77 -6.77
C SER A 227 4.23 0.93 -5.46
N LEU A 228 3.35 -0.03 -5.18
CA LEU A 228 2.57 -0.10 -3.96
C LEU A 228 2.44 -1.57 -3.54
N SER A 229 2.19 -1.80 -2.25
CA SER A 229 1.91 -3.14 -1.74
C SER A 229 1.03 -3.04 -0.50
N PHE A 230 -0.03 -3.85 -0.43
CA PHE A 230 -0.84 -3.96 0.78
C PHE A 230 -0.16 -4.81 1.83
N HIS A 231 -0.33 -4.40 3.08
CA HIS A 231 0.01 -5.24 4.22
C HIS A 231 -0.98 -6.41 4.33
N PRO A 232 -0.55 -7.64 4.70
CA PRO A 232 -1.44 -8.80 4.78
C PRO A 232 -2.65 -8.64 5.72
N SER A 233 -2.54 -7.84 6.79
CA SER A 233 -3.66 -7.50 7.66
C SER A 233 -4.72 -6.61 7.00
N GLY A 234 -4.37 -5.95 5.90
CA GLY A 234 -5.27 -5.07 5.14
C GLY A 234 -5.34 -3.63 5.65
N ASN A 235 -4.79 -3.33 6.83
CA ASN A 235 -4.92 -1.99 7.42
C ASN A 235 -3.91 -0.98 6.89
N TYR A 236 -2.82 -1.44 6.26
CA TYR A 236 -1.71 -0.58 5.85
C TYR A 236 -1.39 -0.75 4.37
N LEU A 237 -0.94 0.35 3.75
CA LEU A 237 -0.43 0.38 2.39
C LEU A 237 0.95 1.03 2.38
N VAL A 238 1.92 0.39 1.73
CA VAL A 238 3.23 0.99 1.51
C VAL A 238 3.36 1.42 0.05
N THR A 239 3.98 2.57 -0.17
CA THR A 239 4.19 3.15 -1.50
C THR A 239 5.66 3.52 -1.67
N ALA A 240 6.17 3.30 -2.88
CA ALA A 240 7.52 3.69 -3.28
C ALA A 240 7.45 4.84 -4.30
N SER A 241 8.13 5.92 -3.98
CA SER A 241 8.04 7.16 -4.74
C SER A 241 9.36 7.56 -5.41
N ASN A 242 9.24 8.36 -6.47
CA ASN A 242 10.37 8.87 -7.22
C ASN A 242 11.20 9.91 -6.43
N ASP A 243 10.67 10.43 -5.32
CA ASP A 243 11.35 11.35 -4.39
C ASP A 243 12.29 10.64 -3.40
N SER A 244 12.64 9.37 -3.66
CA SER A 244 13.45 8.49 -2.79
C SER A 244 12.79 8.05 -1.47
N THR A 245 11.54 8.48 -1.23
CA THR A 245 10.83 8.13 0.00
C THR A 245 9.97 6.89 -0.16
N LEU A 246 9.80 6.17 0.96
CA LEU A 246 8.78 5.15 1.11
C LEU A 246 7.73 5.68 2.08
N LYS A 247 6.46 5.65 1.72
CA LYS A 247 5.38 6.13 2.57
C LYS A 247 4.51 4.97 3.02
N ILE A 248 4.16 4.97 4.30
CA ILE A 248 3.24 3.99 4.89
C ILE A 248 1.96 4.71 5.27
N LEU A 249 0.86 4.29 4.68
CA LEU A 249 -0.47 4.86 4.82
C LEU A 249 -1.33 3.94 5.68
N ASP A 250 -2.07 4.52 6.62
CA ASP A 250 -3.14 3.86 7.36
C ASP A 250 -4.45 3.93 6.55
N LEU A 251 -4.98 2.78 6.19
CA LEU A 251 -6.22 2.64 5.44
C LEU A 251 -7.46 2.72 6.32
N LEU A 252 -7.35 2.52 7.65
CA LEU A 252 -8.47 2.67 8.57
C LEU A 252 -8.74 4.16 8.82
N GLU A 253 -7.69 4.89 9.17
CA GLU A 253 -7.78 6.31 9.51
C GLU A 253 -7.68 7.23 8.29
N GLY A 254 -7.17 6.72 7.17
CA GLY A 254 -7.04 7.51 5.95
C GLY A 254 -5.87 8.49 5.98
N ARG A 255 -4.81 8.24 6.76
CA ARG A 255 -3.69 9.17 6.96
C ARG A 255 -2.33 8.56 6.68
N LEU A 256 -1.36 9.44 6.41
CA LEU A 256 0.06 9.07 6.33
C LEU A 256 0.62 8.81 7.73
N LEU A 257 1.16 7.62 7.97
CA LEU A 257 1.79 7.25 9.25
C LEU A 257 3.28 7.56 9.24
N TYR A 258 4.01 7.03 8.26
CA TYR A 258 5.47 7.14 8.21
C TYR A 258 5.95 7.58 6.84
N THR A 259 6.98 8.43 6.83
CA THR A 259 7.79 8.73 5.64
C THR A 259 9.21 8.26 5.92
N LEU A 260 9.61 7.18 5.26
CA LEU A 260 10.89 6.53 5.44
C LEU A 260 11.87 6.98 4.38
N HIS A 261 13.09 7.23 4.83
CA HIS A 261 14.21 7.66 4.01
C HIS A 261 15.32 6.62 4.12
N GLY A 262 15.98 6.34 3.00
CA GLY A 262 17.10 5.39 2.97
C GLY A 262 17.76 5.31 1.60
N HIS A 263 16.95 5.21 0.55
CA HIS A 263 17.45 5.12 -0.82
C HIS A 263 18.12 6.41 -1.28
N GLN A 264 19.24 6.29 -1.98
CA GLN A 264 19.96 7.42 -2.59
C GLN A 264 19.52 7.60 -4.04
N GLY A 265 18.23 7.86 -4.25
CA GLY A 265 17.60 7.99 -5.56
C GLY A 265 16.16 7.47 -5.56
N PRO A 266 15.43 7.56 -6.69
CA PRO A 266 14.09 7.01 -6.83
C PRO A 266 13.91 5.60 -6.26
N ALA A 267 12.91 5.43 -5.39
CA ALA A 267 12.45 4.11 -4.96
C ALA A 267 11.52 3.55 -6.05
N THR A 268 11.92 2.44 -6.64
CA THR A 268 11.28 1.87 -7.84
C THR A 268 10.23 0.83 -7.48
N CYS A 269 10.46 0.07 -6.40
CA CYS A 269 9.61 -1.05 -6.02
C CYS A 269 9.54 -1.23 -4.51
N VAL A 270 8.41 -1.78 -4.07
CA VAL A 270 8.20 -2.16 -2.68
C VAL A 270 7.30 -3.39 -2.60
N ALA A 271 7.54 -4.27 -1.64
CA ALA A 271 6.69 -5.43 -1.39
C ALA A 271 6.68 -5.78 0.11
N PHE A 272 5.49 -5.99 0.68
CA PHE A 272 5.36 -6.62 1.99
C PHE A 272 5.67 -8.12 1.90
N SER A 273 6.23 -8.65 2.99
CA SER A 273 6.29 -10.09 3.21
C SER A 273 4.89 -10.67 3.41
N ARG A 274 4.71 -11.95 3.08
CA ARG A 274 3.42 -12.64 3.18
C ARG A 274 2.83 -12.66 4.60
N THR A 275 3.64 -12.48 5.64
CA THR A 275 3.17 -12.44 7.02
C THR A 275 3.02 -11.02 7.57
N GLY A 276 3.58 -10.01 6.91
CA GLY A 276 3.49 -8.62 7.34
C GLY A 276 4.72 -8.10 8.09
N ASP A 277 5.46 -8.96 8.80
CA ASP A 277 6.59 -8.60 9.70
C ASP A 277 7.73 -7.82 9.03
N PHE A 278 7.86 -7.92 7.71
CA PHE A 278 8.89 -7.25 6.93
C PHE A 278 8.30 -6.67 5.65
N PHE A 279 8.93 -5.63 5.12
CA PHE A 279 8.82 -5.25 3.72
C PHE A 279 10.20 -5.01 3.12
N ALA A 280 10.28 -5.10 1.80
CA ALA A 280 11.49 -4.86 1.04
C ALA A 280 11.23 -3.71 0.08
N SER A 281 12.26 -2.90 -0.15
CA SER A 281 12.27 -1.85 -1.14
C SER A 281 13.49 -1.97 -2.04
N GLY A 282 13.31 -1.65 -3.31
CA GLY A 282 14.39 -1.53 -4.28
C GLY A 282 14.47 -0.12 -4.81
N GLY A 283 15.68 0.34 -5.06
CA GLY A 283 15.94 1.68 -5.58
C GLY A 283 16.78 1.68 -6.85
N SER A 284 16.83 2.87 -7.46
CA SER A 284 17.79 3.21 -8.51
C SER A 284 19.25 3.26 -8.01
N ASP A 285 19.45 3.26 -6.69
CA ASP A 285 20.74 3.19 -6.03
C ASP A 285 21.36 1.77 -6.01
N GLU A 286 20.77 0.83 -6.77
CA GLU A 286 21.21 -0.58 -6.89
C GLU A 286 21.07 -1.39 -5.59
N GLN A 287 20.38 -0.82 -4.59
CA GLN A 287 20.22 -1.42 -3.27
C GLN A 287 18.84 -2.06 -3.12
N VAL A 288 18.84 -3.19 -2.41
CA VAL A 288 17.62 -3.77 -1.85
C VAL A 288 17.67 -3.60 -0.34
N MET A 289 16.71 -2.88 0.21
CA MET A 289 16.59 -2.66 1.65
C MET A 289 15.46 -3.52 2.22
N VAL A 290 15.68 -4.11 3.40
CA VAL A 290 14.67 -4.88 4.13
C VAL A 290 14.41 -4.20 5.46
N TRP A 291 13.15 -3.91 5.68
CA TRP A 291 12.64 -3.16 6.81
C TRP A 291 11.78 -4.08 7.66
N LYS A 292 11.98 -4.01 8.98
CA LYS A 292 11.13 -4.70 9.94
C LYS A 292 9.91 -3.83 10.24
N THR A 293 8.74 -4.42 10.16
CA THR A 293 7.48 -3.82 10.60
C THR A 293 7.14 -4.31 11.99
N ASN A 294 6.31 -3.54 12.66
CA ASN A 294 5.73 -3.87 13.96
C ASN A 294 4.22 -3.65 13.96
N PHE A 295 3.62 -3.60 12.77
CA PHE A 295 2.21 -3.30 12.55
C PHE A 295 1.25 -4.36 13.12
N ASP A 296 1.72 -5.60 13.28
CA ASP A 296 0.95 -6.74 13.81
C ASP A 296 1.34 -7.11 15.26
N ALA A 297 2.22 -6.35 15.93
CA ALA A 297 2.64 -6.66 17.31
C ALA A 297 1.58 -6.30 18.36
N ALA A 298 0.60 -5.48 18.00
CA ALA A 298 -0.58 -5.22 18.82
C ALA A 298 -1.78 -5.81 18.09
N ASP A 299 -2.35 -6.88 18.67
CA ASP A 299 -3.63 -7.41 18.24
C ASP A 299 -4.67 -6.28 18.34
N TYR A 300 -5.05 -5.70 17.21
CA TYR A 300 -5.96 -4.54 17.14
C TYR A 300 -7.31 -4.86 17.84
N GLY A 301 -7.63 -6.15 17.97
CA GLY A 301 -8.75 -6.66 18.76
C GLY A 301 -8.66 -6.34 20.26
N ASP A 302 -7.47 -6.25 20.84
CA ASP A 302 -7.31 -5.91 22.26
C ASP A 302 -7.36 -4.39 22.52
N VAL A 303 -6.99 -3.56 21.52
CA VAL A 303 -7.21 -2.11 21.56
C VAL A 303 -8.70 -1.77 21.49
N LEU A 304 -9.47 -2.52 20.68
CA LEU A 304 -10.93 -2.39 20.63
C LEU A 304 -11.64 -2.91 21.90
N LYS A 305 -11.09 -3.92 22.59
CA LYS A 305 -11.62 -4.39 23.88
C LYS A 305 -11.31 -3.45 25.04
N THR A 306 -10.16 -2.80 25.03
CA THR A 306 -9.80 -1.79 26.03
C THR A 306 -10.66 -0.53 25.92
N GLN A 307 -11.10 -0.16 24.72
CA GLN A 307 -12.11 0.91 24.58
C GLN A 307 -13.53 0.49 24.99
N LYS A 308 -13.89 -0.79 24.88
CA LYS A 308 -15.20 -1.31 25.36
C LYS A 308 -15.28 -1.56 26.87
N SER A 309 -14.14 -1.66 27.55
CA SER A 309 -14.07 -1.89 29.01
C SER A 309 -13.90 -0.60 29.82
N GLY A 310 -13.75 0.57 29.16
CA GLY A 310 -13.63 1.87 29.82
C GLY A 310 -14.96 2.54 30.21
N THR A 311 -16.11 1.95 29.86
CA THR A 311 -17.45 2.49 30.19
C THR A 311 -18.18 1.61 31.20
N SER A 312 -17.66 1.56 32.43
CA SER A 312 -18.45 1.18 33.61
C SER A 312 -18.15 2.14 34.75
N VAL A 313 -19.14 2.96 35.08
CA VAL A 313 -19.14 3.95 36.16
C VAL A 313 -19.18 3.24 37.51
N GLU A 314 -18.29 3.60 38.42
CA GLU A 314 -18.56 3.57 39.86
C GLU A 314 -17.71 4.63 40.56
N GLY A 315 -18.38 5.56 41.25
CA GLY A 315 -17.76 6.70 41.91
C GLY A 315 -17.45 6.43 43.38
N THR A 316 -16.53 7.23 43.95
CA THR A 316 -16.61 7.76 45.32
C THR A 316 -15.54 8.83 45.58
N HIS A 317 -15.80 9.65 46.60
CA HIS A 317 -15.40 11.04 46.80
C HIS A 317 -14.07 11.28 47.56
N HIS A 318 -13.55 12.52 47.38
CA HIS A 318 -12.72 13.35 48.30
C HIS A 318 -11.30 12.86 48.65
N SER A 319 -10.23 13.66 48.69
CA SER A 319 -10.05 15.05 49.18
C SER A 319 -8.67 15.62 48.75
N GLN A 320 -8.59 16.94 48.55
CA GLN A 320 -7.37 17.78 48.49
C GLN A 320 -6.70 17.88 49.89
N PRO A 321 -5.42 18.35 50.10
CA PRO A 321 -4.89 19.61 49.54
C PRO A 321 -3.35 19.83 49.37
N SER A 322 -3.04 20.92 48.64
CA SER A 322 -2.05 22.01 48.87
C SER A 322 -0.52 21.80 49.04
N GLU A 323 0.21 22.51 48.15
CA GLU A 323 1.25 23.55 48.40
C GLU A 323 2.77 23.27 48.63
N MET A 324 3.53 24.23 48.06
CA MET A 324 4.88 24.76 48.35
C MET A 324 6.12 24.04 47.79
N GLU A 325 6.80 24.64 46.78
CA GLU A 325 8.01 25.53 46.84
C GLU A 325 9.28 24.70 46.54
N CYS A 326 10.38 25.12 45.90
CA CYS A 326 11.04 26.37 45.56
C CYS A 326 11.99 26.02 44.37
N GLY A 327 12.62 26.88 43.58
CA GLY A 327 13.08 28.24 43.79
C GLY A 327 13.82 28.76 42.55
N VAL A 328 13.87 30.09 42.46
CA VAL A 328 14.46 30.88 41.36
C VAL A 328 15.83 31.40 41.80
N HIS A 329 16.81 31.41 40.89
CA HIS A 329 17.99 32.28 41.02
C HIS A 329 18.26 33.06 39.73
N LEU A 330 18.05 34.38 39.85
CA LEU A 330 18.43 35.42 38.90
C LEU A 330 19.93 35.72 38.99
N LYS A 331 20.57 35.98 37.84
CA LYS A 331 21.62 37.00 37.74
C LYS A 331 21.40 37.90 36.52
N LYS A 332 21.38 39.20 36.79
CA LYS A 332 21.24 40.33 35.87
C LYS A 332 22.48 40.52 35.01
N THR A 333 22.28 40.95 33.76
CA THR A 333 23.06 42.03 33.12
C THR A 333 22.26 42.62 31.95
N LYS A 334 22.15 43.95 31.91
CA LYS A 334 21.74 44.81 30.78
C LYS A 334 22.96 45.69 30.44
N PRO A 335 23.18 46.15 29.19
CA PRO A 335 22.45 47.32 28.70
C PRO A 335 22.07 47.37 27.20
N GLN A 336 20.96 48.07 26.96
CA GLN A 336 20.58 48.97 25.84
C GLN A 336 20.80 48.57 24.37
N ASP A 337 19.67 48.45 23.65
CA ASP A 337 19.48 48.86 22.24
C ASP A 337 18.01 49.27 22.01
N PRO A 338 17.68 50.50 21.56
CA PRO A 338 16.31 50.94 21.32
C PRO A 338 15.94 50.74 19.84
N GLY A 339 15.44 49.55 19.49
CA GLY A 339 14.98 49.28 18.12
C GLY A 339 14.08 48.06 17.93
N ARG A 340 13.74 47.29 18.98
CA ARG A 340 13.13 45.97 18.83
C ARG A 340 11.70 45.82 19.37
N ASN A 341 11.11 46.87 19.93
CA ASN A 341 9.80 46.78 20.60
C ASN A 341 8.58 46.76 19.67
N HIS A 342 8.71 47.13 18.39
CA HIS A 342 7.58 47.06 17.46
C HIS A 342 7.38 45.67 16.82
N HIS A 343 8.41 44.82 16.77
CA HIS A 343 8.28 43.51 16.14
C HIS A 343 7.70 42.43 17.07
N HIS A 344 8.06 42.43 18.36
CA HIS A 344 7.52 41.47 19.32
C HIS A 344 6.05 41.70 19.69
N GLN A 345 5.58 42.96 19.72
CA GLN A 345 4.15 43.24 19.91
C GLN A 345 3.30 42.77 18.73
N GLN A 346 3.82 42.90 17.50
CA GLN A 346 3.16 42.38 16.30
C GLN A 346 3.13 40.85 16.26
N GLU A 347 4.20 40.17 16.67
CA GLU A 347 4.23 38.71 16.75
C GLU A 347 3.23 38.18 17.80
N GLU A 348 3.16 38.77 18.99
CA GLU A 348 2.19 38.38 20.02
C GLU A 348 0.74 38.62 19.60
N GLU A 349 0.43 39.74 18.92
CA GLU A 349 -0.89 39.99 18.34
C GLU A 349 -1.27 38.98 17.25
N THR A 350 -0.31 38.59 16.39
CA THR A 350 -0.58 37.58 15.35
C THR A 350 -0.83 36.19 15.93
N ILE A 351 -0.15 35.84 17.03
CA ILE A 351 -0.35 34.55 17.71
C ILE A 351 -1.70 34.54 18.45
N ALA A 352 -2.09 35.65 19.09
CA ALA A 352 -3.41 35.78 19.70
C ALA A 352 -4.54 35.63 18.67
N ASN A 353 -4.42 36.30 17.52
CA ASN A 353 -5.41 36.23 16.43
C ASN A 353 -5.52 34.81 15.82
N THR A 354 -4.40 34.09 15.70
CA THR A 354 -4.42 32.71 15.21
C THR A 354 -5.02 31.74 16.22
N LEU A 355 -4.79 31.94 17.52
CA LEU A 355 -5.42 31.15 18.58
C LEU A 355 -6.94 31.37 18.63
N GLU A 356 -7.40 32.62 18.52
CA GLU A 356 -8.84 32.92 18.45
C GLU A 356 -9.51 32.26 17.23
N HIS A 357 -8.82 32.25 16.09
CA HIS A 357 -9.32 31.57 14.89
C HIS A 357 -9.39 30.05 15.07
N ILE A 358 -8.42 29.44 15.76
CA ILE A 358 -8.43 27.99 16.07
C ILE A 358 -9.58 27.66 17.02
N VAL A 359 -9.81 28.48 18.06
CA VAL A 359 -10.95 28.30 18.98
C VAL A 359 -12.28 28.42 18.23
N GLY A 360 -12.41 29.40 17.33
CA GLY A 360 -13.60 29.52 16.48
C GLY A 360 -13.83 28.30 15.57
N GLN A 361 -12.76 27.71 15.03
CA GLN A 361 -12.86 26.48 14.24
C GLN A 361 -13.28 25.26 15.08
N LEU A 362 -12.84 25.16 16.33
CA LEU A 362 -13.24 24.09 17.26
C LEU A 362 -14.72 24.19 17.66
N ASP A 363 -15.24 25.41 17.85
CA ASP A 363 -16.66 25.63 18.12
C ASP A 363 -17.54 25.21 16.93
N VAL A 364 -17.13 25.55 15.70
CA VAL A 364 -17.83 25.12 14.48
C VAL A 364 -17.80 23.60 14.35
N LEU A 365 -16.65 22.96 14.61
CA LEU A 365 -16.55 21.50 14.59
C LEU A 365 -17.49 20.85 15.61
N THR A 366 -17.54 21.39 16.83
CA THR A 366 -18.39 20.86 17.90
C THR A 366 -19.88 20.99 17.56
N GLN A 367 -20.30 22.12 16.97
CA GLN A 367 -21.66 22.27 16.45
C GLN A 367 -21.97 21.28 15.32
N THR A 368 -21.04 21.07 14.38
CA THR A 368 -21.25 20.11 13.29
C THR A 368 -21.37 18.67 13.79
N VAL A 369 -20.57 18.27 14.77
CA VAL A 369 -20.66 16.94 15.40
C VAL A 369 -22.01 16.78 16.09
N SER A 370 -22.48 17.78 16.84
CA SER A 370 -23.79 17.75 17.51
C SER A 370 -24.95 17.59 16.50
N ILE A 371 -24.90 18.28 15.36
CA ILE A 371 -25.90 18.15 14.29
C ILE A 371 -25.85 16.75 13.67
N LEU A 372 -24.67 16.18 13.48
CA LEU A 372 -24.51 14.83 12.93
C LEU A 372 -25.04 13.77 13.90
N GLU A 373 -24.79 13.90 15.20
CA GLU A 373 -25.36 13.02 16.23
C GLU A 373 -26.89 13.07 16.22
N GLN A 374 -27.49 14.28 16.17
CA GLN A 374 -28.94 14.43 16.06
C GLN A 374 -29.51 13.80 14.79
N ARG A 375 -28.81 13.89 13.66
CA ARG A 375 -29.25 13.23 12.42
C ARG A 375 -29.14 11.72 12.51
N LEU A 376 -28.08 11.20 13.14
CA LEU A 376 -27.87 9.77 13.32
C LEU A 376 -28.97 9.15 14.19
N THR A 377 -29.29 9.75 15.33
CA THR A 377 -30.38 9.27 16.20
C THR A 377 -31.72 9.25 15.48
N LEU A 378 -32.02 10.30 14.71
CA LEU A 378 -33.25 10.40 13.93
C LEU A 378 -33.32 9.33 12.83
N THR A 379 -32.19 8.95 12.24
CA THR A 379 -32.14 7.83 11.29
C THR A 379 -32.30 6.47 11.96
N GLU A 380 -31.74 6.27 13.15
CA GLU A 380 -31.90 5.03 13.93
C GLU A 380 -33.36 4.82 14.35
N ASP A 381 -34.05 5.88 14.78
CA ASP A 381 -35.46 5.81 15.17
C ASP A 381 -36.36 5.47 13.98
N LYS A 382 -36.13 6.09 12.81
CA LYS A 382 -36.84 5.73 11.56
C LYS A 382 -36.60 4.29 11.14
N LEU A 383 -35.39 3.77 11.38
CA LEU A 383 -35.04 2.40 11.02
C LEU A 383 -35.71 1.39 11.96
N LYS A 384 -35.82 1.71 13.26
CA LYS A 384 -36.63 0.94 14.22
C LYS A 384 -38.11 0.92 13.83
N GLU A 385 -38.68 2.06 13.49
CA GLU A 385 -40.08 2.16 13.05
C GLU A 385 -40.34 1.32 11.79
N CYS A 386 -39.41 1.33 10.83
CA CYS A 386 -39.48 0.51 9.63
C CYS A 386 -39.46 -1.00 9.96
N LEU A 387 -38.61 -1.40 10.92
CA LEU A 387 -38.49 -2.78 11.36
C LEU A 387 -39.78 -3.28 12.06
N GLU A 388 -40.38 -2.44 12.91
CA GLU A 388 -41.66 -2.74 13.56
C GLU A 388 -42.81 -2.85 12.56
N ASN A 389 -42.85 -1.95 11.57
CA ASN A 389 -43.84 -2.00 10.49
C ASN A 389 -43.68 -3.27 9.64
N GLN A 390 -42.45 -3.68 9.36
CA GLN A 390 -42.17 -4.93 8.64
C GLN A 390 -42.63 -6.16 9.44
N GLN A 391 -42.41 -6.18 10.76
CA GLN A 391 -42.90 -7.26 11.63
C GLN A 391 -44.43 -7.34 11.67
N LYS A 392 -45.13 -6.20 11.76
CA LYS A 392 -46.60 -6.15 11.69
C LYS A 392 -47.15 -6.66 10.36
N ILE A 393 -46.51 -6.33 9.25
CA ILE A 393 -46.89 -6.83 7.91
C ILE A 393 -46.70 -8.35 7.81
N ILE A 394 -45.60 -8.88 8.35
CA ILE A 394 -45.35 -10.33 8.36
C ILE A 394 -46.39 -11.05 9.20
N GLN A 395 -46.75 -10.51 10.37
CA GLN A 395 -47.71 -11.13 11.27
C GLN A 395 -49.15 -11.10 10.72
N ASN A 396 -49.52 -10.04 9.98
CA ASN A 396 -50.79 -9.95 9.26
C ASN A 396 -50.89 -10.85 8.01
N LYS A 397 -49.78 -11.41 7.52
CA LYS A 397 -49.77 -12.37 6.40
C LYS A 397 -49.84 -13.84 6.87
N VAL A 398 -49.66 -14.09 8.16
CA VAL A 398 -49.62 -15.44 8.76
C VAL A 398 -50.97 -15.80 9.42
N ASN A 399 -51.85 -14.82 9.65
CA ASN A 399 -53.27 -15.00 9.94
C ASN A 399 -54.10 -14.86 8.66
#